data_AF-A0A355F4J0-F1
#
_entry.id   AF-A0A355F4J0-F1
#
_cell.length_a   1.000
_cell.length_b   1.000
_cell.length_c   1.000
_cell.angle_alpha   90.00
_cell.angle_beta   90.00
_cell.angle_gamma   90.00
#
_symmetry.space_group_name_H-M   'P 1'
#
loop_
_entity.id
_entity.type
_entity.pdbx_description
1 polymer ?
#
loop_
_entity_poly.entity_id
_entity_poly.type
_entity_poly.pdbx_seq_one_letter_code
_entity_poly.pdbx_strand_id
1 'polypeptide(L)'
;MDHPIPESLRRFATGASSRQENRVIVAHLLQGCARCARLVREGQRLPVAEEAYDGALSDLAGDRALRAAAGTLGRVLSFDPRPVPCAPSLPERSVASR
;
A
#
# COMPACT_ATOMS: atom_id res chain seq x y z
N MET A 1 15.22 3.61 -26.98
CA MET A 1 14.01 3.75 -26.15
C MET A 1 14.26 4.86 -25.16
N ASP A 2 13.51 5.95 -25.26
CA ASP A 2 13.65 7.09 -24.36
C ASP A 2 13.09 6.74 -22.98
N HIS A 3 13.87 7.03 -21.94
CA HIS A 3 13.43 6.84 -20.56
C HIS A 3 12.56 8.02 -20.11
N PRO A 4 11.51 7.78 -19.30
CA PRO A 4 10.78 8.86 -18.66
C PRO A 4 11.69 9.71 -17.77
N ILE A 5 11.37 11.00 -17.66
CA ILE A 5 12.13 11.98 -16.90
C ILE A 5 12.21 11.52 -15.42
N PRO A 6 13.38 11.58 -14.77
CA PRO A 6 13.56 11.09 -13.39
C PRO A 6 12.59 11.72 -12.39
N GLU A 7 12.28 13.00 -12.56
CA GLU A 7 11.36 13.74 -11.70
C GLU A 7 9.92 13.21 -11.80
N SER A 8 9.49 12.82 -13.01
CA SER A 8 8.18 12.20 -13.22
C SER A 8 8.11 10.81 -12.56
N LEU A 9 9.21 10.05 -12.53
CA LEU A 9 9.29 8.77 -11.82
C LEU A 9 9.19 8.94 -10.30
N ARG A 10 9.76 10.01 -9.74
CA ARG A 10 9.62 10.34 -8.31
C ARG A 10 8.19 10.71 -7.96
N ARG A 11 7.56 11.58 -8.75
CA ARG A 11 6.13 11.92 -8.61
C ARG A 11 5.22 10.71 -8.80
N PHE A 12 5.62 9.76 -9.64
CA PHE A 12 4.94 8.47 -9.77
C PHE A 12 5.05 7.62 -8.50
N ALA A 13 6.26 7.49 -7.94
CA ALA A 13 6.49 6.74 -6.71
C ALA A 13 5.70 7.28 -5.51
N THR A 14 5.49 8.60 -5.42
CA THR A 14 4.74 9.26 -4.33
C THR A 14 3.25 9.44 -4.62
N GLY A 15 2.75 9.03 -5.80
CA GLY A 15 1.35 9.21 -6.20
C GLY A 15 0.96 10.65 -6.58
N ALA A 16 1.92 11.57 -6.72
CA ALA A 16 1.71 12.98 -7.08
C ALA A 16 1.72 13.26 -8.60
N SER A 17 1.62 12.21 -9.42
CA SER A 17 1.73 12.26 -10.88
C SER A 17 0.35 12.35 -11.54
N SER A 18 0.29 13.04 -12.69
CA SER A 18 -0.95 13.14 -13.45
C SER A 18 -1.34 11.81 -14.11
N ARG A 19 -2.63 11.63 -14.42
CA ARG A 19 -3.12 10.41 -15.12
C ARG A 19 -2.41 10.17 -16.45
N GLN A 20 -2.05 11.23 -17.17
CA GLN A 20 -1.36 11.12 -18.45
C GLN A 20 0.08 10.64 -18.26
N GLU A 21 0.81 11.23 -17.31
CA GLU A 21 2.17 10.78 -16.96
C GLU A 21 2.17 9.32 -16.48
N ASN A 22 1.17 8.90 -15.71
CA ASN A 22 1.04 7.53 -15.22
C ASN A 22 0.92 6.52 -16.36
N ARG A 23 0.11 6.81 -17.37
CA ARG A 23 -0.05 5.91 -18.52
C ARG A 23 1.27 5.69 -19.24
N VAL A 24 2.05 6.75 -19.45
CA VAL A 24 3.36 6.67 -20.11
C VAL A 24 4.35 5.86 -19.28
N ILE A 25 4.43 6.14 -17.97
CA ILE A 25 5.35 5.45 -17.05
C ILE A 25 4.97 3.97 -16.93
N VAL A 26 3.68 3.65 -16.78
CA VAL A 26 3.21 2.26 -16.69
C VAL A 26 3.48 1.52 -18.00
N ALA A 27 3.20 2.11 -19.15
CA ALA A 27 3.52 1.50 -20.44
C ALA A 27 5.02 1.17 -20.55
N HIS A 28 5.89 2.10 -20.13
CA HIS A 28 7.34 1.91 -20.10
C HIS A 28 7.80 0.82 -19.12
N LEU A 29 7.15 0.70 -17.96
CA LEU A 29 7.42 -0.36 -16.99
C LEU A 29 6.97 -1.74 -17.50
N LEU A 30 5.82 -1.81 -18.18
CA LEU A 30 5.30 -3.04 -18.79
C LEU A 30 6.18 -3.55 -19.94
N GLN A 31 6.92 -2.66 -20.60
CA GLN A 31 7.97 -3.04 -21.57
C GLN A 31 9.19 -3.70 -20.91
N GLY A 32 9.27 -3.75 -19.58
CA GLY A 32 10.32 -4.48 -18.85
C GLY A 32 11.58 -3.66 -18.56
N CYS A 33 11.50 -2.32 -18.53
CA CYS A 33 12.67 -1.50 -18.26
C CYS A 33 13.15 -1.61 -16.79
N ALA A 34 14.19 -2.43 -16.56
CA ALA A 34 14.76 -2.69 -15.23
C ALA A 34 15.24 -1.42 -14.51
N ARG A 35 15.83 -0.46 -15.24
CA ARG A 35 16.32 0.80 -14.68
C ARG A 35 15.18 1.63 -14.08
N CYS A 36 14.10 1.82 -14.81
CA CYS A 36 12.95 2.58 -14.34
C CYS A 36 12.23 1.85 -13.21
N ALA A 37 12.12 0.51 -13.28
CA ALA A 37 11.55 -0.30 -12.21
C ALA A 37 12.36 -0.22 -10.90
N ARG A 38 13.69 -0.09 -10.99
CA ARG A 38 14.54 0.11 -9.81
C ARG A 38 14.31 1.48 -9.18
N LEU A 39 14.30 2.55 -9.97
CA LEU A 39 14.10 3.91 -9.48
C LEU A 39 12.74 4.10 -8.79
N VAL A 40 11.68 3.51 -9.35
CA VAL A 40 10.33 3.56 -8.74
C VAL A 40 10.33 2.82 -7.40
N ARG A 41 10.95 1.64 -7.32
CA ARG A 41 11.04 0.87 -6.07
C ARG A 41 11.85 1.58 -4.99
N GLU A 42 12.96 2.21 -5.37
CA GLU A 42 13.75 3.03 -4.45
C GLU A 42 12.92 4.22 -3.92
N GLY A 43 12.13 4.88 -4.78
CA GLY A 43 11.26 5.98 -4.37
C GLY A 43 10.06 5.57 -3.50
N GLN A 44 9.62 4.31 -3.58
CA GLN A 44 8.53 3.78 -2.76
C GLN A 44 8.97 3.24 -1.40
N ARG A 45 10.29 3.09 -1.19
CA ARG A 45 10.81 2.54 0.06
C ARG A 45 10.64 3.58 1.17
N LEU A 46 9.61 3.41 1.99
CA LEU A 46 9.43 4.17 3.21
C LEU A 46 10.63 3.91 4.14
N PRO A 47 11.22 4.96 4.75
CA PRO A 47 12.19 4.76 5.82
C PRO A 47 11.43 4.21 7.03
N VAL A 48 11.53 2.90 7.24
CA VAL A 48 11.02 2.25 8.44
C VAL A 48 12.18 2.19 9.43
N ALA A 49 11.96 2.76 10.62
CA ALA A 49 12.92 2.68 11.72
C ALA A 49 13.11 1.21 12.12
N GLU A 50 14.35 0.79 12.39
CA GLU A 50 14.66 -0.61 12.68
C GLU A 50 13.89 -1.11 13.91
N GLU A 51 13.69 -0.21 14.88
CA GLU A 51 12.96 -0.46 16.13
C GLU A 51 11.46 -0.67 15.92
N ALA A 52 10.90 -0.22 14.78
CA ALA A 52 9.48 -0.40 14.48
C ALA A 52 9.12 -1.87 14.25
N TYR A 53 10.07 -2.67 13.73
CA TYR A 53 9.87 -4.11 13.57
C TYR A 53 9.92 -4.81 14.93
N ASP A 54 10.89 -4.48 15.77
CA ASP A 54 11.03 -5.06 17.11
C ASP A 54 9.81 -4.80 17.98
N GLY A 55 9.25 -3.58 17.93
CA GLY A 55 8.00 -3.24 18.60
C GLY A 55 6.83 -4.10 18.11
N ALA A 56 6.61 -4.18 16.80
CA ALA A 56 5.52 -4.97 16.23
C ALA A 56 5.64 -6.48 16.53
N LEU A 57 6.86 -7.01 16.53
CA LEU A 57 7.13 -8.40 16.91
C LEU A 57 6.89 -8.66 18.40
N SER A 58 7.26 -7.70 19.25
CA SER A 58 7.05 -7.77 20.70
C SER A 58 5.57 -7.74 21.05
N ASP A 59 4.77 -6.91 20.37
CA ASP A 59 3.32 -6.86 20.53
C ASP A 59 2.66 -8.21 20.18
N LEU A 60 3.04 -8.80 19.04
CA LEU A 60 2.55 -10.11 18.62
C LEU A 60 2.97 -11.25 19.57
N ALA A 61 4.15 -11.15 20.18
CA ALA A 61 4.61 -12.10 21.20
C ALA A 61 3.84 -11.93 22.52
N GLY A 62 3.58 -10.69 22.93
CA GLY A 62 2.78 -10.35 24.11
C GLY A 62 1.34 -10.84 23.97
N ASP A 63 0.72 -10.67 22.81
CA ASP A 63 -0.63 -11.16 22.50
C ASP A 63 -0.74 -12.70 22.58
N ARG A 64 0.31 -13.42 22.18
CA ARG A 64 0.37 -14.88 22.34
C ARG A 64 0.51 -15.30 23.80
N ALA A 65 1.31 -14.57 24.59
CA ALA A 65 1.47 -14.82 26.01
C ALA A 65 0.15 -14.58 26.77
N LEU A 66 -0.56 -13.50 26.44
CA LEU A 66 -1.88 -13.19 26.99
C LEU A 66 -2.93 -14.24 26.58
N ARG A 67 -2.93 -14.75 25.34
CA ARG A 67 -3.83 -15.84 24.93
C ARG A 67 -3.51 -17.18 25.59
N ALA A 68 -2.24 -17.48 25.82
CA ALA A 68 -1.82 -18.67 26.58
C ALA A 68 -2.25 -18.56 28.05
N ALA A 69 -2.13 -17.37 28.64
CA ALA A 69 -2.61 -17.08 29.99
C ALA A 69 -4.16 -17.01 30.09
N ALA A 70 -4.84 -16.61 29.03
CA ALA A 70 -6.31 -16.55 28.95
C ALA A 70 -6.98 -17.92 28.73
N GLY A 71 -6.20 -19.00 28.59
CA GLY A 71 -6.71 -20.38 28.60
C GLY A 71 -7.45 -20.75 29.90
N THR A 72 -7.31 -19.97 30.97
CA THR A 72 -8.04 -20.13 32.24
C THR A 72 -9.20 -19.15 32.44
N LEU A 73 -9.36 -18.12 31.61
CA LEU A 73 -10.50 -17.19 31.69
C LEU A 73 -10.94 -16.82 30.28
N GLY A 74 -11.69 -17.74 29.68
CA GLY A 74 -12.33 -17.50 28.40
C GLY A 74 -13.22 -16.25 28.43
N ARG A 75 -13.24 -15.57 27.29
CA ARG A 75 -14.42 -14.87 26.76
C ARG A 75 -14.73 -13.49 27.35
N VAL A 76 -13.81 -12.53 27.27
CA VAL A 76 -14.20 -11.12 27.14
C VAL A 76 -13.21 -10.47 26.17
N LEU A 77 -13.67 -9.60 25.29
CA LEU A 77 -12.99 -9.05 24.11
C LEU A 77 -13.14 -9.90 22.85
N SER A 78 -14.41 -10.07 22.45
CA SER A 78 -14.76 -10.22 21.04
C SER A 78 -14.05 -9.13 20.25
N PHE A 79 -13.19 -9.56 19.32
CA PHE A 79 -12.78 -8.74 18.20
C PHE A 79 -14.06 -8.31 17.49
N ASP A 80 -14.40 -7.02 17.54
CA ASP A 80 -15.52 -6.47 16.78
C ASP A 80 -14.92 -5.96 15.47
N PRO A 81 -14.97 -6.73 14.36
CA PRO A 81 -14.48 -6.25 13.08
C PRO A 81 -15.46 -5.19 12.60
N ARG A 82 -15.27 -3.93 13.03
CA ARG A 82 -15.93 -2.82 12.36
C ARG A 82 -15.57 -2.93 10.87
N PRO A 83 -16.55 -3.10 9.97
CA PRO A 83 -16.26 -3.11 8.56
C PRO A 83 -15.67 -1.75 8.22
N VAL A 84 -14.41 -1.73 7.81
CA VAL A 84 -13.80 -0.56 7.19
C VAL A 84 -14.65 -0.25 5.95
N PRO A 85 -15.24 0.95 5.80
CA PRO A 85 -15.93 1.30 4.58
C PRO A 85 -14.90 1.50 3.46
N CYS A 86 -14.46 0.41 2.87
CA CYS A 86 -13.66 0.40 1.66
C CYS A 86 -14.57 0.58 0.44
N ALA A 87 -15.06 1.80 0.21
CA ALA A 87 -15.39 2.31 -1.13
C ALA A 87 -15.85 3.77 -1.05
N PRO A 88 -15.16 4.74 -1.68
CA PRO A 88 -15.86 5.86 -2.26
C PRO A 88 -16.71 5.32 -3.42
N SER A 89 -18.03 5.40 -3.29
CA SER A 89 -18.96 5.12 -4.39
C SER A 89 -18.58 5.96 -5.61
N LEU A 90 -18.20 5.29 -6.69
CA LEU A 90 -18.06 5.95 -7.99
C LEU A 90 -19.46 6.41 -8.42
N PRO A 91 -19.65 7.67 -8.86
CA PRO A 91 -20.93 8.08 -9.42
C PRO A 91 -21.23 7.23 -10.65
N GLU A 92 -22.40 6.60 -10.64
CA GLU A 92 -22.91 5.80 -11.74
C GLU A 92 -22.89 6.66 -13.01
N ARG A 93 -22.14 6.21 -14.02
CA ARG A 93 -22.22 6.78 -15.35
C ARG A 93 -23.61 6.46 -15.89
N SER A 94 -24.52 7.43 -15.84
CA SER A 94 -25.77 7.40 -16.58
C SER A 94 -25.47 7.24 -18.07
N VAL A 95 -25.66 6.02 -18.57
CA VAL A 95 -25.76 5.74 -20.00
C VAL A 95 -27.22 5.90 -20.39
N ALA A 96 -27.54 7.02 -21.04
CA ALA A 96 -28.69 7.19 -21.92
C ALA A 96 -28.13 8.03 -23.08
N SER A 97 -27.96 7.59 -24.34
CA SER A 97 -28.79 6.75 -25.22
C SER A 97 -30.23 7.25 -25.35
N ARG A 98 -30.42 8.40 -25.99
CA ARG A 98 -30.85 8.52 -27.40
C ARG A 98 -30.92 10.00 -27.81
#